data_AF-A0A2A3JZM0-F1
#
_entry.id   AF-A0A2A3JZM0-F1
#
_cell.length_a   1.000
_cell.length_b   1.000
_cell.length_c   1.000
_cell.angle_alpha   90.00
_cell.angle_beta   90.00
_cell.angle_gamma   90.00
#
_symmetry.space_group_name_H-M   'P 1'
#
loop_
_entity.id
_entity.type
_entity.pdbx_description
1 polymer ?
#
loop_
_entity_poly.entity_id
_entity_poly.type
_entity_poly.pdbx_seq_one_letter_code
_entity_poly.pdbx_strand_id
1 'polypeptide(L)'
;MGAVIGEGKSLSELGLTARGGREARVTGLSVDSREVTSGHLFAALPGTKVHGAAFIPTALEQGASAILTDAEGAALAAEALAGSEAALVVAADPRQALA
;
A
#
# COMPACT_ATOMS: atom_id res chain seq x y z
N MET A 1 -1.03 -14.91 21.59
CA MET A 1 -0.91 -15.77 20.39
C MET A 1 -0.82 -14.84 19.18
N GLY A 2 0.34 -14.22 18.98
CA GLY A 2 0.56 -13.28 17.87
C GLY A 2 0.86 -14.06 16.60
N ALA A 3 0.15 -13.78 15.52
CA ALA A 3 0.48 -14.34 14.22
C ALA A 3 1.86 -13.80 13.82
N VAL A 4 2.88 -14.63 14.02
CA VAL A 4 4.19 -14.43 13.39
C VAL A 4 4.00 -14.67 11.90
N ILE A 5 3.82 -13.60 11.13
CA ILE A 5 3.98 -13.67 9.66
C ILE A 5 5.48 -13.71 9.37
N GLY A 6 6.08 -14.88 9.57
CA GLY A 6 7.51 -15.14 9.45
C GLY A 6 8.06 -15.19 8.02
N GLU A 7 7.24 -14.96 7.00
CA GLU A 7 7.66 -14.93 5.60
C GLU A 7 6.80 -13.88 4.88
N GLY A 8 7.41 -12.80 4.38
CA GLY A 8 6.65 -11.75 3.70
C GLY A 8 5.89 -12.33 2.51
N LYS A 9 4.59 -12.07 2.45
CA LYS A 9 3.70 -12.53 1.38
C LYS A 9 3.89 -11.65 0.16
N SER A 10 3.91 -12.27 -1.01
CA SER A 10 3.92 -11.51 -2.26
C SER A 10 2.54 -10.91 -2.55
N LEU A 11 2.49 -9.79 -3.28
CA LEU A 11 1.21 -9.17 -3.67
C LEU A 11 0.27 -10.15 -4.38
N SER A 12 0.84 -11.00 -5.25
CA SER A 12 0.17 -12.08 -5.96
C SER A 12 -0.53 -13.05 -4.99
N GLU A 13 0.12 -13.42 -3.88
CA GLU A 13 -0.47 -14.28 -2.84
C GLU A 13 -1.56 -13.60 -2.01
N LEU A 14 -1.53 -12.27 -1.95
CA LEU A 14 -2.59 -11.47 -1.35
C LEU A 14 -3.76 -11.24 -2.32
N GLY A 15 -3.70 -11.75 -3.55
CA GLY A 15 -4.68 -11.48 -4.60
C GLY A 15 -4.64 -10.03 -5.09
N LEU A 16 -3.55 -9.32 -4.82
CA LEU A 16 -3.36 -7.92 -5.16
C LEU A 16 -2.50 -7.81 -6.43
N THR A 17 -3.01 -7.08 -7.43
CA THR A 17 -2.25 -6.83 -8.66
C THR A 17 -1.68 -5.43 -8.63
N ALA A 18 -0.35 -5.32 -8.60
CA ALA A 18 0.29 -4.01 -8.74
C ALA A 18 0.18 -3.50 -10.19
N ARG A 19 0.01 -2.19 -10.32
CA ARG A 19 0.07 -1.47 -11.59
C ARG A 19 1.44 -1.70 -12.24
N GLY A 20 1.42 -2.27 -13.44
CA GLY A 20 2.62 -2.63 -14.19
C GLY A 20 3.23 -3.98 -13.83
N GLY A 21 2.51 -4.84 -13.07
CA GLY A 21 2.96 -6.20 -12.76
C GLY A 21 4.15 -6.27 -11.79
N ARG A 22 4.37 -5.22 -10.99
CA ARG A 22 5.43 -5.19 -9.98
C ARG A 22 5.10 -6.15 -8.84
N GLU A 23 5.99 -7.11 -8.60
CA GLU A 23 5.91 -7.96 -7.42
C GLU A 23 6.69 -7.32 -6.28
N ALA A 24 6.00 -7.00 -5.19
CA ALA A 24 6.64 -6.59 -3.94
C ALA A 24 6.36 -7.62 -2.86
N ARG A 25 7.34 -7.81 -1.98
CA ARG A 25 7.18 -8.64 -0.79
C ARG A 25 6.69 -7.77 0.34
N VAL A 26 5.51 -8.12 0.86
CA VAL A 26 4.86 -7.42 1.95
C VAL A 26 5.06 -8.19 3.24
N THR A 27 5.76 -7.60 4.20
CA THR A 27 6.02 -8.18 5.52
C THR A 27 4.95 -7.83 6.54
N GLY A 28 4.07 -6.87 6.24
CA GLY A 28 2.98 -6.43 7.10
C GLY A 28 2.09 -5.41 6.39
N LEU A 29 0.92 -5.11 6.94
CA LEU A 29 -0.01 -4.15 6.36
C LEU A 29 -0.35 -3.08 7.40
N SER A 30 -0.22 -1.81 7.02
CA SER A 30 -0.53 -0.66 7.87
C SER A 30 -1.50 0.27 7.15
N VAL A 31 -2.57 0.65 7.84
CA VAL A 31 -3.54 1.66 7.35
C VAL A 31 -3.19 3.07 7.81
N ASP A 32 -2.34 3.20 8.83
CA ASP A 32 -1.82 4.47 9.32
C ASP A 32 -0.38 4.65 8.85
N SER A 33 -0.10 5.77 8.17
CA SER A 33 1.23 6.08 7.62
C SER A 33 2.32 6.19 8.69
N ARG A 34 1.94 6.41 9.96
CA ARG A 34 2.85 6.51 11.09
C ARG A 34 3.28 5.14 11.63
N GLU A 35 2.51 4.09 11.33
CA GLU A 35 2.83 2.71 11.68
C GLU A 35 3.43 1.93 10.49
N VAL A 36 3.71 2.62 9.38
CA VAL A 36 4.41 2.02 8.24
C VAL A 36 5.87 1.80 8.63
N THR A 37 6.38 0.62 8.29
CA THR A 37 7.79 0.26 8.46
C THR A 37 8.32 -0.36 7.17
N SER A 38 9.64 -0.59 7.11
CA SER A 38 10.28 -1.20 5.95
C SER A 38 9.66 -2.56 5.60
N GLY A 39 9.17 -2.70 4.36
CA GLY A 39 8.50 -3.91 3.90
C GLY A 39 6.97 -3.94 4.09
N HIS A 40 6.38 -2.93 4.74
CA HIS A 40 4.93 -2.88 4.90
C HIS A 40 4.20 -2.43 3.62
N LEU A 41 2.95 -2.88 3.50
CA LEU A 41 1.96 -2.35 2.56
C LEU A 41 1.16 -1.26 3.25
N PHE A 42 1.20 -0.05 2.69
CA PHE A 42 0.39 1.06 3.19
C PHE A 42 -0.95 1.13 2.48
N ALA A 43 -2.05 0.99 3.21
CA ALA A 43 -3.40 1.05 2.68
C ALA A 43 -3.98 2.47 2.79
N ALA A 44 -3.75 3.26 1.75
CA ALA A 44 -4.27 4.61 1.57
C ALA A 44 -5.74 4.59 1.08
N LEU A 45 -6.65 4.29 2.01
CA LEU A 45 -8.09 4.24 1.73
C LEU A 45 -8.71 5.65 1.56
N PRO A 46 -9.75 5.81 0.74
CA PRO A 46 -10.54 7.03 0.70
C PRO A 46 -11.32 7.19 2.02
N GLY A 47 -10.95 8.20 2.80
CA GLY A 47 -11.60 8.54 4.07
C GLY A 47 -12.71 9.58 3.89
N THR A 48 -13.64 9.65 4.85
CA THR A 48 -14.76 10.61 4.82
C THR A 48 -14.34 12.07 5.02
N LYS A 49 -13.16 12.29 5.62
CA LYS A 49 -12.62 13.63 5.92
C LYS A 49 -11.43 14.03 5.04
N VAL A 50 -10.50 13.10 4.84
CA VAL A 50 -9.28 13.30 4.06
C VAL A 50 -8.97 11.99 3.35
N HIS A 51 -8.54 12.07 2.09
CA HIS A 51 -8.12 10.89 1.35
C HIS A 51 -6.74 10.42 1.87
N GLY A 52 -6.61 9.14 2.22
CA GLY A 52 -5.35 8.57 2.72
C GLY A 52 -4.17 8.66 1.74
N ALA A 53 -4.43 8.99 0.48
CA ALA A 53 -3.43 9.12 -0.57
C ALA A 53 -2.46 10.29 -0.33
N ALA A 54 -2.91 11.32 0.40
CA ALA A 54 -2.06 12.43 0.81
C ALA A 54 -0.88 11.99 1.69
N PHE A 55 -0.97 10.81 2.32
CA PHE A 55 0.07 10.27 3.20
C PHE A 55 0.95 9.20 2.53
N ILE A 56 0.69 8.87 1.26
CA ILE A 56 1.54 7.97 0.48
C ILE A 56 3.01 8.44 0.47
N PRO A 57 3.36 9.71 0.21
CA PRO A 57 4.76 10.15 0.27
C PRO A 57 5.41 9.85 1.62
N THR A 58 4.70 10.08 2.73
CA THR A 58 5.20 9.75 4.07
C THR A 58 5.42 8.25 4.25
N ALA A 59 4.50 7.41 3.77
CA ALA A 59 4.64 5.96 3.84
C ALA A 59 5.84 5.46 3.00
N LEU A 60 6.09 6.06 1.83
CA LEU A 60 7.24 5.74 0.99
C LEU A 60 8.55 6.08 1.72
N GLU A 61 8.63 7.26 2.35
CA GLU A 61 9.79 7.69 3.15
C GLU A 61 10.04 6.75 4.36
N GLN A 62 8.99 6.18 4.94
CA GLN A 62 9.07 5.18 6.02
C GLN A 62 9.51 3.79 5.53
N GLY A 63 9.62 3.58 4.22
CA GLY A 63 10.05 2.32 3.61
C GLY A 63 8.91 1.38 3.20
N ALA A 64 7.71 1.91 2.92
CA ALA A 64 6.64 1.09 2.35
C ALA A 64 7.09 0.41 1.06
N SER A 65 6.93 -0.92 1.00
CA SER A 65 7.27 -1.71 -0.19
C SER A 65 6.10 -1.80 -1.18
N ALA A 66 4.87 -1.62 -0.68
CA ALA A 66 3.67 -1.58 -1.49
C ALA A 66 2.69 -0.50 -0.99
N ILE A 67 1.91 0.06 -1.90
CA ILE A 67 0.88 1.06 -1.62
C ILE A 67 -0.44 0.55 -2.17
N LEU A 68 -1.46 0.41 -1.35
CA LEU A 68 -2.81 0.08 -1.77
C LEU A 68 -3.69 1.34 -1.71
N THR A 69 -4.27 1.73 -2.84
CA THR A 69 -5.14 2.91 -2.90
C THR A 69 -6.18 2.79 -4.02
N ASP A 70 -7.07 3.77 -4.13
CA ASP A 70 -8.03 3.88 -5.22
C ASP A 70 -7.41 4.62 -6.44
N ALA A 71 -8.07 4.58 -7.60
CA ALA A 71 -7.66 5.33 -8.78
C ALA A 71 -7.46 6.83 -8.51
N GLU A 72 -8.31 7.46 -7.70
CA GLU A 72 -8.16 8.87 -7.32
C GLU A 72 -6.90 9.09 -6.47
N GLY A 73 -6.67 8.22 -5.49
CA GLY A 73 -5.48 8.25 -4.66
C GLY A 73 -4.18 7.99 -5.43
N ALA A 74 -4.22 7.08 -6.40
CA ALA A 74 -3.11 6.82 -7.30
C ALA A 74 -2.77 8.03 -8.19
N ALA A 75 -3.77 8.81 -8.60
CA ALA A 75 -3.56 10.05 -9.33
C ALA A 75 -2.95 11.14 -8.43
N LEU A 76 -3.44 11.28 -7.19
CA LEU A 76 -2.91 12.24 -6.22
C LEU A 76 -1.44 11.97 -5.86
N ALA A 77 -1.08 10.70 -5.71
CA ALA A 77 0.29 10.30 -5.38
C ALA A 77 1.16 9.95 -6.60
N ALA A 78 0.70 10.24 -7.82
CA ALA A 78 1.38 9.84 -9.05
C ALA A 78 2.83 10.36 -9.11
N GLU A 79 3.08 11.60 -8.71
CA GLU A 79 4.44 12.17 -8.65
C GLU A 79 5.33 11.45 -7.62
N ALA A 80 4.81 11.20 -6.41
CA ALA A 80 5.55 10.51 -5.37
C ALA A 80 5.87 9.05 -5.75
N LEU A 81 4.94 8.38 -6.44
CA LEU A 81 5.10 7.02 -6.93
C LEU A 81 6.03 6.93 -8.14
N ALA A 82 6.11 7.97 -8.98
CA ALA A 82 7.02 8.01 -10.11
C ALA A 82 8.49 8.01 -9.69
N GLY A 83 8.80 8.58 -8.52
CA GLY A 83 10.13 8.58 -7.93
C GLY A 83 10.43 7.39 -7.03
N SER A 84 9.48 6.47 -6.83
CA SER A 84 9.60 5.37 -5.88
C SER A 84 9.54 3.99 -6.54
N GLU A 85 10.20 3.02 -5.92
CA GLU A 85 10.21 1.63 -6.36
C GLU A 85 9.04 0.82 -5.78
N ALA A 86 8.21 1.43 -4.93
CA ALA A 86 7.08 0.77 -4.29
C ALA A 86 6.05 0.27 -5.30
N ALA A 87 5.50 -0.92 -5.04
CA ALA A 87 4.45 -1.50 -5.86
C ALA A 87 3.09 -0.83 -5.55
N LEU A 88 2.55 -0.13 -6.54
CA LEU A 88 1.24 0.49 -6.45
C LEU A 88 0.13 -0.52 -6.78
N VAL A 89 -0.71 -0.86 -5.82
CA VAL A 89 -1.94 -1.62 -6.00
C VAL A 89 -3.12 -0.66 -6.05
N VAL A 90 -3.84 -0.65 -7.18
CA VAL A 90 -5.06 0.12 -7.33
C VAL A 90 -6.25 -0.82 -7.19
N ALA A 91 -7.04 -0.65 -6.15
CA ALA A 91 -8.25 -1.44 -5.92
C ALA A 91 -9.48 -0.55 -6.10
N ALA A 92 -10.43 -0.97 -6.95
CA ALA A 92 -11.70 -0.26 -7.15
C ALA A 92 -12.57 -0.25 -5.88
N ASP A 93 -12.43 -1.28 -5.04
CA ASP A 93 -13.05 -1.38 -3.72
C ASP A 93 -11.99 -1.75 -2.68
N PRO A 94 -11.20 -0.77 -2.21
CA PRO A 94 -10.06 -1.05 -1.34
C PRO A 94 -10.50 -1.54 0.06
N ARG A 95 -11.78 -1.35 0.42
CA ARG A 95 -12.40 -1.96 1.62
C ARG A 95 -12.76 -3.44 1.45
N GLN A 96 -13.10 -3.89 0.24
CA GLN A 96 -13.42 -5.30 -0.03
C GLN A 96 -12.15 -6.15 -0.17
N ALA A 97 -11.04 -5.55 -0.65
CA ALA A 97 -9.75 -6.24 -0.77
C ALA A 97 -9.10 -6.62 0.57
N LEU A 98 -9.62 -6.10 1.68
CA LEU A 98 -9.10 -6.31 3.04
C LEU A 98 -10.05 -7.16 3.92
N ALA A 99 -11.15 -7.67 3.35
CA ALA A 99 -12.19 -8.44 4.04
C ALA A 99 -11.94 -9.96 3.99
#